data_AF-A0A0D6MPH1-F1
#
_entry.id   AF-A0A0D6MPH1-F1
#
_cell.length_a   1.000
_cell.length_b   1.000
_cell.length_c   1.000
_cell.angle_alpha   90.00
_cell.angle_beta   90.00
_cell.angle_gamma   90.00
#
_symmetry.space_group_name_H-M   'P 1'
#
loop_
_entity.id
_entity.type
_entity.pdbx_description
1 polymer ?
#
loop_
_entity_poly.entity_id
_entity_poly.type
_entity_poly.pdbx_seq_one_letter_code
_entity_poly.pdbx_strand_id
1 'polypeptide(L)'
;MTARTAVLFKAYMWNETIGRLFELCKAQSPRSDLYILYDNSRGQVDIPPDIMEHEKVIFMPFASAEEIGMIWGPNDSVYGGHWYNGDYHQNLFILNHPDYDYICPIESDVAVLNNLDDIFAAMAARDIDAVYQPYETANASWPHTAACAGYYDLDAPINKGLICISFFSRRAAMRIALRRIEMAAQKRSSALRTWPIGEAVVAHEIVTAGLRCAPLSEFCDTMEQYDWAPAYLESELNEDKGRAFVHPVIPFAEKFVISNFVQCYNGLNSPKKIERGIALERARRINKFEVYARLFHVDHVWMHVHHRTAVFQAAQEGLSGSAGAMIAERNAADAHAISRQLNIDLTAAQRLVSDMPRYDTTTLSLKSGQILQLPLMNGATTIRVACTQPADLVLELNRVDGTWESRALRQEGVEGSLSFFVAFLSEGFRQATLRCSAARPAPINWLQISSGGQTL
;
A
#
# COMPACT_ATOMS: atom_id res chain seq x y z
N MET A 1 24.56 -11.14 34.27
CA MET A 1 24.27 -9.75 33.85
C MET A 1 23.01 -9.81 33.00
N THR A 2 22.11 -8.85 33.14
CA THR A 2 20.92 -8.75 32.27
C THR A 2 21.38 -8.34 30.88
N ALA A 3 20.91 -9.03 29.83
CA ALA A 3 21.28 -8.71 28.45
C ALA A 3 20.77 -7.32 28.08
N ARG A 4 21.57 -6.54 27.36
CA ARG A 4 21.18 -5.20 26.91
C ARG A 4 20.50 -5.28 25.55
N THR A 5 19.28 -4.75 25.46
CA THR A 5 18.41 -4.91 24.29
C THR A 5 18.00 -3.56 23.72
N ALA A 6 17.92 -3.48 22.38
CA ALA A 6 17.42 -2.29 21.68
C ALA A 6 16.35 -2.64 20.64
N VAL A 7 15.32 -1.81 20.55
CA VAL A 7 14.33 -1.82 19.48
C VAL A 7 14.63 -0.65 18.54
N LEU A 8 14.67 -0.92 17.24
CA LEU A 8 15.08 0.02 16.20
C LEU A 8 13.90 0.26 15.26
N PHE A 9 13.09 1.28 15.54
CA PHE A 9 11.93 1.66 14.74
C PHE A 9 12.40 2.45 13.50
N LYS A 10 12.38 1.80 12.34
CA LYS A 10 12.89 2.32 11.05
C LYS A 10 11.80 3.11 10.33
N ALA A 11 12.07 4.36 9.98
CA ALA A 11 11.13 5.20 9.23
C ALA A 11 11.85 6.01 8.13
N TYR A 12 11.15 6.33 7.04
CA TYR A 12 11.63 7.27 5.99
C TYR A 12 10.68 8.45 5.79
N MET A 13 9.56 8.41 6.49
CA MET A 13 8.52 9.43 6.53
C MET A 13 7.80 9.30 7.87
N TRP A 14 7.05 10.33 8.24
CA TRP A 14 6.31 10.40 9.47
C TRP A 14 4.92 10.99 9.21
N ASN A 15 3.90 10.21 9.52
CA ASN A 15 2.50 10.62 9.48
C ASN A 15 1.81 10.15 10.77
N GLU A 16 0.53 10.49 10.92
CA GLU A 16 -0.22 10.13 12.12
C GLU A 16 -0.29 8.61 12.37
N THR A 17 -0.40 7.80 11.31
CA THR A 17 -0.41 6.33 11.41
C THR A 17 0.93 5.82 11.94
N ILE A 18 2.06 6.28 11.38
CA ILE A 18 3.40 5.89 11.83
C ILE A 18 3.62 6.31 13.29
N GLY A 19 3.18 7.51 13.67
CA GLY A 19 3.26 7.98 15.07
C GLY A 19 2.51 7.06 16.03
N ARG A 20 1.30 6.61 15.68
CA ARG A 20 0.53 5.66 16.51
C ARG A 20 1.16 4.26 16.54
N LEU A 21 1.73 3.79 15.43
CA LEU A 21 2.47 2.52 15.39
C LEU A 21 3.75 2.57 16.24
N PHE A 22 4.44 3.72 16.27
CA PHE A 22 5.57 3.93 17.16
C PHE A 22 5.17 3.85 18.63
N GLU A 23 4.09 4.53 19.05
CA GLU A 23 3.59 4.46 20.43
C GLU A 23 3.17 3.03 20.82
N LEU A 24 2.52 2.31 19.90
CA LEU A 24 2.19 0.90 20.09
C LEU A 24 3.46 0.04 20.27
N CYS A 25 4.47 0.23 19.43
CA CYS A 25 5.77 -0.44 19.56
C CYS A 25 6.43 -0.15 20.92
N LYS A 26 6.46 1.12 21.33
CA LYS A 26 7.00 1.58 22.61
C LYS A 26 6.31 0.93 23.81
N ALA A 27 4.98 0.82 23.77
CA ALA A 27 4.21 0.14 24.81
C ALA A 27 4.56 -1.35 24.94
N GLN A 28 5.02 -1.98 23.85
CA GLN A 28 5.40 -3.40 23.81
C GLN A 28 6.89 -3.66 24.08
N SER A 29 7.68 -2.63 24.38
CA SER A 29 9.10 -2.75 24.71
C SER A 29 9.52 -1.96 25.96
N PRO A 30 8.83 -2.11 27.12
CA PRO A 30 9.07 -1.27 28.29
C PRO A 30 10.45 -1.43 28.95
N ARG A 31 11.18 -2.52 28.67
CA ARG A 31 12.52 -2.79 29.25
C ARG A 31 13.68 -2.58 28.28
N SER A 32 13.39 -2.45 26.98
CA SER A 32 14.40 -2.26 25.94
C SER A 32 14.61 -0.78 25.64
N ASP A 33 15.83 -0.41 25.23
CA ASP A 33 16.08 0.93 24.70
C ASP A 33 15.39 1.06 23.32
N LEU A 34 14.55 2.08 23.14
CA LEU A 34 13.87 2.34 21.86
C LEU A 34 14.55 3.48 21.11
N TYR A 35 14.83 3.25 19.83
CA TYR A 35 15.41 4.25 18.91
C TYR A 35 14.53 4.41 17.68
N ILE A 36 14.44 5.64 17.18
CA ILE A 36 13.90 5.94 15.85
C ILE A 36 15.09 6.03 14.90
N LEU A 37 15.20 5.08 13.96
CA LEU A 37 16.18 5.13 12.88
C LEU A 37 15.53 5.77 11.66
N TYR A 38 15.89 7.01 11.38
CA TYR A 38 15.21 7.80 10.36
C TYR A 38 16.07 7.97 9.11
N ASP A 39 15.62 7.40 7.98
CA ASP A 39 16.22 7.56 6.66
C ASP A 39 15.97 8.98 6.13
N ASN A 40 16.93 9.87 6.35
CA ASN A 40 16.94 11.23 5.83
C ASN A 40 17.76 11.37 4.55
N SER A 41 17.94 10.29 3.77
CA SER A 41 18.76 10.30 2.55
C SER A 41 18.25 11.26 1.47
N ARG A 42 16.99 11.70 1.56
CA ARG A 42 16.37 12.70 0.67
C ARG A 42 16.43 14.12 1.23
N GLY A 43 17.07 14.32 2.38
CA GLY A 43 17.16 15.61 3.08
C GLY A 43 15.84 16.10 3.70
N GLN A 44 14.77 15.31 3.60
CA GLN A 44 13.48 15.61 4.21
C GLN A 44 13.41 14.96 5.60
N VAL A 45 13.00 15.75 6.58
CA VAL A 45 12.68 15.29 7.94
C VAL A 45 11.30 15.81 8.28
N ASP A 46 10.35 14.90 8.40
CA ASP A 46 8.94 15.19 8.71
C ASP A 46 8.56 14.73 10.13
N ILE A 47 9.52 14.26 10.92
CA ILE A 47 9.32 13.94 12.34
C ILE A 47 8.93 15.21 13.10
N PRO A 48 7.85 15.18 13.90
CA PRO A 48 7.44 16.29 14.74
C PRO A 48 8.55 16.75 15.72
N PRO A 49 8.70 18.07 15.97
CA PRO A 49 9.74 18.60 16.87
C PRO A 49 9.70 18.04 18.29
N ASP A 50 8.51 17.79 18.83
CA ASP A 50 8.30 17.20 20.16
C ASP A 50 8.81 15.75 20.22
N ILE A 51 8.59 14.96 19.17
CA ILE A 51 9.17 13.61 19.06
C ILE A 51 10.70 13.68 18.98
N MET A 52 11.25 14.63 18.21
CA MET A 52 12.71 14.81 18.12
C MET A 52 13.34 15.27 19.46
N GLU A 53 12.61 16.00 20.30
CA GLU A 53 13.08 16.46 21.62
C GLU A 53 13.04 15.36 22.68
N HIS A 54 12.05 14.46 22.61
CA HIS A 54 11.79 13.49 23.66
C HIS A 54 12.24 12.06 23.35
N GLU A 55 12.45 11.72 22.08
CA GLU A 55 12.82 10.36 21.65
C GLU A 55 14.26 10.28 21.13
N LYS A 56 14.82 9.06 21.18
CA LYS A 56 16.17 8.79 20.66
C LYS A 56 16.15 8.64 19.14
N VAL A 57 16.23 9.77 18.42
CA VAL A 57 16.27 9.79 16.95
C VAL A 57 17.72 9.70 16.45
N ILE A 58 17.98 8.75 15.55
CA ILE A 58 19.24 8.63 14.81
C ILE A 58 18.96 8.80 13.32
N PHE A 59 19.54 9.84 12.73
CA PHE A 59 19.49 10.05 11.29
C PHE A 59 20.45 9.11 10.59
N MET A 60 19.94 8.40 9.57
CA MET A 60 20.65 7.39 8.81
C MET A 60 20.67 7.78 7.34
N PRO A 61 21.44 8.82 6.95
CA PRO A 61 21.55 9.17 5.55
C PRO A 61 22.33 8.08 4.82
N PHE A 62 22.01 7.91 3.54
CA PHE A 62 22.70 6.99 2.63
C PHE A 62 24.23 7.08 2.71
N ALA A 63 24.75 8.30 2.84
CA ALA A 63 26.17 8.58 2.99
C ALA A 63 26.83 7.83 4.15
N SER A 64 26.11 7.54 5.25
CA SER A 64 26.66 6.82 6.40
C SER A 64 27.01 5.38 6.08
N ALA A 65 26.21 4.70 5.25
CA ALA A 65 26.53 3.33 4.82
C ALA A 65 27.49 3.32 3.62
N GLU A 66 27.55 4.40 2.84
CA GLU A 66 28.60 4.61 1.83
C GLU A 66 29.99 4.78 2.48
N GLU A 67 30.10 5.58 3.54
CA GLU A 67 31.35 5.88 4.25
C GLU A 67 32.06 4.62 4.77
N ILE A 68 31.29 3.65 5.27
CA ILE A 68 31.83 2.36 5.75
C ILE A 68 31.97 1.31 4.62
N GLY A 69 31.72 1.70 3.37
CA GLY A 69 31.91 0.86 2.19
C GLY A 69 30.90 -0.27 2.02
N MET A 70 29.76 -0.22 2.72
CA MET A 70 28.73 -1.26 2.75
C MET A 70 27.81 -1.23 1.52
N ILE A 71 27.67 -0.06 0.90
CA ILE A 71 26.73 0.17 -0.20
C ILE A 71 27.36 -0.12 -1.56
N TRP A 72 26.50 -0.50 -2.51
CA TRP A 72 26.77 -0.34 -3.93
C TRP A 72 25.66 0.43 -4.68
N GLY A 73 26.08 1.32 -5.57
CA GLY A 73 25.19 2.09 -6.46
C GLY A 73 24.75 3.41 -5.84
N PRO A 74 24.09 4.29 -6.60
CA PRO A 74 23.54 5.53 -6.06
C PRO A 74 22.25 5.27 -5.27
N ASN A 75 21.90 6.20 -4.39
CA ASN A 75 20.70 6.13 -3.53
C ASN A 75 19.39 5.98 -4.32
N ASP A 76 19.31 6.58 -5.50
CA ASP A 76 18.16 6.51 -6.40
C ASP A 76 18.10 5.23 -7.24
N SER A 77 19.11 4.37 -7.16
CA SER A 77 19.06 3.06 -7.81
C SER A 77 18.20 2.08 -7.03
N VAL A 78 17.51 1.20 -7.78
CA VAL A 78 16.68 0.12 -7.22
C VAL A 78 17.44 -0.74 -6.21
N TYR A 79 18.77 -0.86 -6.35
CA TYR A 79 19.60 -1.73 -5.53
C TYR A 79 20.31 -1.03 -4.37
N GLY A 80 20.44 0.30 -4.40
CA GLY A 80 21.26 1.05 -3.44
C GLY A 80 20.52 1.43 -2.16
N GLY A 81 19.22 1.74 -2.27
CA GLY A 81 18.45 2.34 -1.17
C GLY A 81 18.29 1.46 0.07
N HIS A 82 18.07 2.11 1.21
CA HIS A 82 17.85 1.46 2.52
C HIS A 82 16.64 0.52 2.54
N TRP A 83 15.62 0.75 1.72
CA TRP A 83 14.39 -0.05 1.72
C TRP A 83 14.47 -1.31 0.85
N TYR A 84 15.36 -1.33 -0.15
CA TYR A 84 15.76 -2.58 -0.81
C TYR A 84 16.72 -3.39 0.09
N ASN A 85 17.52 -2.70 0.90
CA ASN A 85 18.46 -3.31 1.83
C ASN A 85 18.02 -3.06 3.28
N GLY A 86 16.88 -3.66 3.66
CA GLY A 86 16.26 -3.45 4.98
C GLY A 86 17.17 -3.70 6.19
N ASP A 87 18.32 -4.36 5.96
CA ASP A 87 19.39 -4.62 6.92
C ASP A 87 20.40 -3.46 7.12
N TYR A 88 20.46 -2.44 6.27
CA TYR A 88 21.48 -1.39 6.40
C TYR A 88 21.36 -0.58 7.70
N HIS A 89 20.14 -0.24 8.11
CA HIS A 89 19.89 0.53 9.34
C HIS A 89 20.40 -0.22 10.58
N GLN A 90 20.09 -1.51 10.70
CA GLN A 90 20.55 -2.33 11.82
C GLN A 90 22.06 -2.55 11.78
N ASN A 91 22.67 -2.69 10.58
CA ASN A 91 24.10 -2.87 10.44
C ASN A 91 24.86 -1.61 10.88
N LEU A 92 24.39 -0.42 10.46
CA LEU A 92 24.93 0.86 10.93
C LEU A 92 24.79 1.01 12.45
N PHE A 93 23.64 0.63 12.99
CA PHE A 93 23.41 0.73 14.43
C PHE A 93 24.38 -0.15 15.23
N ILE A 94 24.51 -1.44 14.90
CA ILE A 94 25.30 -2.40 15.69
C ILE A 94 26.81 -2.13 15.64
N LEU A 95 27.30 -1.55 14.53
CA LEU A 95 28.68 -1.12 14.39
C LEU A 95 29.01 0.06 15.31
N ASN A 96 28.04 0.96 15.54
CA ASN A 96 28.21 2.16 16.36
C ASN A 96 27.82 1.98 17.84
N HIS A 97 27.04 0.94 18.17
CA HIS A 97 26.59 0.67 19.53
C HIS A 97 27.05 -0.73 19.97
N PRO A 98 28.33 -0.87 20.35
CA PRO A 98 28.92 -2.18 20.58
C PRO A 98 28.53 -2.88 21.90
N ASP A 99 27.71 -2.21 22.69
CA ASP A 99 27.27 -2.55 24.03
C ASP A 99 25.92 -3.28 24.08
N TYR A 100 25.18 -3.36 22.96
CA TYR A 100 23.95 -4.14 22.88
C TYR A 100 24.22 -5.61 22.55
N ASP A 101 23.54 -6.50 23.27
CA ASP A 101 23.58 -7.95 23.09
C ASP A 101 22.55 -8.42 22.06
N TYR A 102 21.39 -7.76 22.01
CA TYR A 102 20.32 -8.05 21.05
C TYR A 102 19.67 -6.79 20.51
N ILE A 103 19.24 -6.84 19.25
CA ILE A 103 18.52 -5.75 18.58
C ILE A 103 17.26 -6.28 17.88
N CYS A 104 16.23 -5.44 17.77
CA CYS A 104 15.01 -5.71 17.01
C CYS A 104 14.71 -4.57 16.04
N PRO A 105 15.16 -4.66 14.78
CA PRO A 105 14.74 -3.73 13.73
C PRO A 105 13.31 -4.00 13.27
N ILE A 106 12.52 -2.92 13.19
CA ILE A 106 11.10 -2.93 12.85
C ILE A 106 10.81 -1.81 11.85
N GLU A 107 10.06 -2.08 10.79
CA GLU A 107 9.62 -1.08 9.82
C GLU A 107 8.43 -0.27 10.34
N SER A 108 8.35 1.00 9.92
CA SER A 108 7.35 1.95 10.41
C SER A 108 5.90 1.60 10.09
N ASP A 109 5.67 0.62 9.19
CA ASP A 109 4.36 0.08 8.82
C ASP A 109 4.10 -1.31 9.45
N VAL A 110 4.81 -1.68 10.52
CA VAL A 110 4.51 -2.87 11.32
C VAL A 110 3.76 -2.48 12.59
N ALA A 111 2.56 -3.05 12.80
CA ALA A 111 1.92 -2.99 14.12
C ALA A 111 2.39 -4.14 15.00
N VAL A 112 2.79 -3.80 16.22
CA VAL A 112 3.35 -4.71 17.22
C VAL A 112 2.29 -4.98 18.28
N LEU A 113 1.70 -6.18 18.29
CA LEU A 113 0.70 -6.62 19.28
C LEU A 113 1.28 -7.68 20.22
N ASN A 114 2.60 -7.70 20.39
CA ASN A 114 3.32 -8.71 21.14
C ASN A 114 4.45 -8.07 21.94
N ASN A 115 4.70 -8.57 23.15
CA ASN A 115 5.75 -8.07 24.02
C ASN A 115 7.14 -8.44 23.46
N LEU A 116 7.87 -7.43 22.99
CA LEU A 116 9.18 -7.60 22.37
C LEU A 116 10.24 -8.05 23.38
N ASP A 117 10.12 -7.62 24.64
CA ASP A 117 11.08 -7.98 25.68
C ASP A 117 11.02 -9.47 26.04
N ASP A 118 9.84 -10.08 25.95
CA ASP A 118 9.69 -11.52 26.20
C ASP A 118 10.35 -12.36 25.11
N ILE A 119 10.37 -11.86 23.87
CA ILE A 119 11.09 -12.47 22.75
C ILE A 119 12.61 -12.38 23.00
N PHE A 120 13.12 -11.21 23.40
CA PHE A 120 14.54 -11.09 23.77
C PHE A 120 14.92 -12.01 24.93
N ALA A 121 14.09 -12.11 25.97
CA ALA A 121 14.34 -13.00 27.10
C ALA A 121 14.38 -14.47 26.64
N ALA A 122 13.47 -14.88 25.76
CA ALA A 122 13.46 -16.21 25.17
C ALA A 122 14.69 -16.47 24.28
N MET A 123 15.13 -15.48 23.51
CA MET A 123 16.36 -15.59 22.72
C MET A 123 17.58 -15.81 23.60
N ALA A 124 17.72 -15.02 24.67
CA ALA A 124 18.81 -15.18 25.63
C ALA A 124 18.79 -16.53 26.35
N ALA A 125 17.60 -16.98 26.79
CA ALA A 125 17.46 -18.26 27.49
C ALA A 125 17.72 -19.48 26.60
N ARG A 126 17.44 -19.37 25.30
CA ARG A 126 17.53 -20.47 24.32
C ARG A 126 18.77 -20.38 23.42
N ASP A 127 19.64 -19.40 23.64
CA ASP A 127 20.81 -19.10 22.78
C ASP A 127 20.42 -18.95 21.30
N ILE A 128 19.34 -18.20 21.03
CA ILE A 128 18.87 -17.92 19.66
C ILE A 128 19.59 -16.68 19.15
N ASP A 129 20.17 -16.80 17.95
CA ASP A 129 20.86 -15.73 17.26
C ASP A 129 19.93 -14.87 16.39
N ALA A 130 18.89 -15.47 15.82
CA ALA A 130 17.98 -14.74 14.94
C ALA A 130 16.54 -15.22 15.06
N VAL A 131 15.61 -14.27 15.11
CA VAL A 131 14.17 -14.51 14.97
C VAL A 131 13.66 -13.70 13.79
N TYR A 132 13.14 -14.37 12.76
CA TYR A 132 12.57 -13.76 11.56
C TYR A 132 11.50 -14.70 10.98
N GLN A 133 10.69 -14.27 10.02
CA GLN A 133 9.73 -15.18 9.36
C GLN A 133 10.38 -15.80 8.11
N PRO A 134 10.66 -17.12 8.07
CA PRO A 134 11.23 -17.76 6.89
C PRO A 134 10.28 -17.69 5.70
N TYR A 135 10.84 -17.57 4.51
CA TYR A 135 10.11 -17.60 3.25
C TYR A 135 10.46 -18.87 2.46
N GLU A 136 9.53 -19.82 2.41
CA GLU A 136 9.77 -21.19 1.88
C GLU A 136 9.67 -21.29 0.35
N THR A 137 9.43 -20.17 -0.33
CA THR A 137 9.27 -20.16 -1.78
C THR A 137 10.55 -20.60 -2.48
N ALA A 138 10.43 -21.61 -3.35
CA ALA A 138 11.52 -22.12 -4.17
C ALA A 138 12.21 -21.01 -5.00
N ASN A 139 13.52 -21.15 -5.27
CA ASN A 139 14.29 -20.17 -6.04
C ASN A 139 13.64 -19.82 -7.39
N ALA A 140 13.15 -20.82 -8.13
CA ALA A 140 12.52 -20.61 -9.42
C ALA A 140 11.25 -19.74 -9.38
N SER A 141 10.59 -19.64 -8.22
CA SER A 141 9.34 -18.89 -8.03
C SER A 141 9.53 -17.61 -7.23
N TRP A 142 10.77 -17.30 -6.80
CA TRP A 142 11.05 -16.11 -6.02
C TRP A 142 11.58 -14.97 -6.93
N PRO A 143 10.93 -13.80 -6.97
CA PRO A 143 11.27 -12.73 -7.93
C PRO A 143 12.68 -12.16 -7.76
N HIS A 144 13.29 -12.30 -6.57
CA HIS A 144 14.62 -11.75 -6.29
C HIS A 144 15.77 -12.76 -6.49
N THR A 145 15.50 -13.98 -6.98
CA THR A 145 16.54 -15.00 -7.21
C THR A 145 17.63 -14.50 -8.17
N ALA A 146 17.25 -13.81 -9.25
CA ALA A 146 18.22 -13.27 -10.20
C ALA A 146 19.17 -12.24 -9.57
N ALA A 147 18.72 -11.50 -8.55
CA ALA A 147 19.54 -10.52 -7.83
C ALA A 147 20.64 -11.17 -6.97
N CYS A 148 20.56 -12.48 -6.73
CA CYS A 148 21.55 -13.25 -5.96
C CYS A 148 22.69 -13.82 -6.81
N ALA A 149 22.58 -13.76 -8.15
CA ALA A 149 23.55 -14.38 -9.05
C ALA A 149 24.96 -13.82 -8.82
N GLY A 150 25.96 -14.70 -8.74
CA GLY A 150 27.36 -14.33 -8.48
C GLY A 150 27.73 -14.17 -7.00
N TYR A 151 26.73 -14.14 -6.10
CA TYR A 151 26.94 -14.15 -4.65
C TYR A 151 26.62 -15.50 -4.04
N TYR A 152 25.55 -16.14 -4.51
CA TYR A 152 25.08 -17.43 -4.04
C TYR A 152 24.96 -18.43 -5.19
N ASP A 153 25.03 -19.72 -4.84
CA ASP A 153 24.69 -20.81 -5.74
C ASP A 153 23.16 -20.83 -5.94
N LEU A 154 22.73 -20.59 -7.18
CA LEU A 154 21.29 -20.53 -7.51
C LEU A 154 20.67 -21.92 -7.65
N ASP A 155 21.49 -22.95 -7.87
CA ASP A 155 21.06 -24.35 -7.96
C ASP A 155 20.86 -24.96 -6.56
N ALA A 156 21.44 -24.33 -5.53
CA ALA A 156 21.19 -24.64 -4.13
C ALA A 156 20.06 -23.78 -3.53
N PRO A 157 19.32 -24.27 -2.52
CA PRO A 157 18.34 -23.47 -1.81
C PRO A 157 18.96 -22.20 -1.20
N ILE A 158 18.42 -21.03 -1.58
CA ILE A 158 18.75 -19.76 -0.92
C ILE A 158 17.80 -19.62 0.28
N ASN A 159 18.34 -19.39 1.46
CA ASN A 159 17.52 -19.12 2.65
C ASN A 159 17.02 -17.69 2.58
N LYS A 160 15.71 -17.50 2.81
CA LYS A 160 15.02 -16.23 2.64
C LYS A 160 14.19 -15.96 3.89
N GLY A 161 14.04 -14.70 4.26
CA GLY A 161 13.22 -14.32 5.39
C GLY A 161 12.57 -12.96 5.19
N LEU A 162 11.30 -12.83 5.58
CA LEU A 162 10.64 -11.54 5.70
C LEU A 162 11.12 -10.83 6.97
N ILE A 163 11.69 -9.64 6.81
CA ILE A 163 12.45 -8.91 7.84
C ILE A 163 11.84 -7.55 8.22
N CYS A 164 10.56 -7.33 7.92
CA CYS A 164 9.84 -6.12 8.32
C CYS A 164 9.86 -5.93 9.85
N ILE A 165 9.81 -7.03 10.59
CA ILE A 165 10.30 -7.15 11.97
C ILE A 165 11.20 -8.38 12.07
N SER A 166 12.31 -8.24 12.77
CA SER A 166 13.22 -9.34 13.07
C SER A 166 14.01 -9.04 14.34
N PHE A 167 14.63 -10.06 14.92
CA PHE A 167 15.45 -9.95 16.12
C PHE A 167 16.78 -10.62 15.87
N PHE A 168 17.87 -10.00 16.34
CA PHE A 168 19.21 -10.50 16.14
C PHE A 168 20.02 -10.40 17.43
N SER A 169 20.77 -11.45 17.73
CA SER A 169 21.93 -11.34 18.61
C SER A 169 22.98 -10.45 17.95
N ARG A 170 23.84 -9.88 18.77
CA ARG A 170 25.02 -9.14 18.33
C ARG A 170 25.84 -9.94 17.31
N ARG A 171 26.01 -11.24 17.54
CA ARG A 171 26.77 -12.15 16.66
C ARG A 171 26.13 -12.22 15.27
N ALA A 172 24.81 -12.39 15.20
CA ALA A 172 24.09 -12.40 13.92
C ALA A 172 24.16 -11.04 13.21
N ALA A 173 23.88 -9.94 13.93
CA ALA A 173 23.90 -8.61 13.36
C ALA A 173 25.28 -8.23 12.80
N MET A 174 26.36 -8.55 13.53
CA MET A 174 27.73 -8.35 13.07
C MET A 174 28.07 -9.23 11.85
N ARG A 175 27.61 -10.47 11.81
CA ARG A 175 27.81 -11.36 10.64
C ARG A 175 27.22 -10.75 9.38
N ILE A 176 25.99 -10.23 9.45
CA ILE A 176 25.31 -9.59 8.33
C ILE A 176 26.08 -8.33 7.88
N ALA A 177 26.44 -7.45 8.83
CA ALA A 177 27.14 -6.21 8.54
C ALA A 177 28.49 -6.44 7.84
N LEU A 178 29.31 -7.35 8.36
CA LEU A 178 30.60 -7.72 7.76
C LEU A 178 30.41 -8.31 6.37
N ARG A 179 29.40 -9.18 6.18
CA ARG A 179 29.13 -9.74 4.87
C ARG A 179 28.76 -8.69 3.85
N ARG A 180 27.94 -7.70 4.20
CA ARG A 180 27.59 -6.62 3.26
C ARG A 180 28.82 -5.85 2.78
N ILE A 181 29.76 -5.56 3.68
CA ILE A 181 31.04 -4.92 3.34
C ILE A 181 31.85 -5.81 2.38
N GLU A 182 31.94 -7.12 2.65
CA GLU A 182 32.59 -8.08 1.76
C GLU A 182 31.93 -8.14 0.38
N MET A 183 30.59 -8.19 0.32
CA MET A 183 29.83 -8.23 -0.93
C MET A 183 30.03 -6.97 -1.76
N ALA A 184 30.09 -5.80 -1.11
CA ALA A 184 30.37 -4.54 -1.79
C ALA A 184 31.79 -4.53 -2.37
N ALA A 185 32.78 -5.06 -1.64
CA ALA A 185 34.13 -5.26 -2.15
C ALA A 185 34.19 -6.27 -3.32
N GLN A 186 33.48 -7.39 -3.21
CA GLN A 186 33.36 -8.40 -4.28
C GLN A 186 32.72 -7.82 -5.54
N LYS A 187 31.68 -6.98 -5.39
CA LYS A 187 31.04 -6.29 -6.51
C LYS A 187 32.01 -5.40 -7.26
N ARG A 188 32.79 -4.60 -6.53
CA ARG A 188 33.83 -3.72 -7.05
C ARG A 188 34.90 -4.50 -7.81
N SER A 189 35.42 -5.58 -7.22
CA SER A 189 36.52 -6.34 -7.80
C SER A 189 36.11 -7.24 -8.98
N SER A 190 34.90 -7.80 -8.93
CA SER A 190 34.41 -8.79 -9.91
C SER A 190 33.42 -8.21 -10.92
N ALA A 191 33.17 -6.90 -10.89
CA ALA A 191 32.23 -6.19 -11.76
C ALA A 191 30.84 -6.86 -11.87
N LEU A 192 30.34 -7.40 -10.76
CA LEU A 192 29.03 -8.08 -10.72
C LEU A 192 27.91 -7.11 -11.09
N ARG A 193 26.92 -7.56 -11.85
CA ARG A 193 25.77 -6.72 -12.27
C ARG A 193 24.60 -6.72 -11.29
N THR A 194 24.59 -7.68 -10.37
CA THR A 194 23.48 -8.00 -9.45
C THR A 194 23.77 -7.53 -8.02
N TRP A 195 22.75 -7.40 -7.17
CA TRP A 195 22.90 -7.07 -5.76
C TRP A 195 21.82 -7.76 -4.93
N PRO A 196 22.19 -8.68 -4.02
CA PRO A 196 21.20 -9.43 -3.24
C PRO A 196 20.38 -8.52 -2.33
N ILE A 197 19.07 -8.74 -2.31
CA ILE A 197 18.13 -8.03 -1.45
C ILE A 197 18.31 -8.45 0.03
N GLY A 198 17.92 -7.59 0.97
CA GLY A 198 18.09 -7.82 2.41
C GLY A 198 17.52 -9.14 2.91
N GLU A 199 16.35 -9.56 2.41
CA GLU A 199 15.65 -10.80 2.78
C GLU A 199 16.48 -12.06 2.47
N ALA A 200 17.31 -12.01 1.42
CA ALA A 200 18.25 -13.08 1.11
C ALA A 200 19.49 -12.99 2.00
N VAL A 201 20.10 -11.81 2.13
CA VAL A 201 21.36 -11.66 2.86
C VAL A 201 21.20 -12.02 4.33
N VAL A 202 20.20 -11.47 5.00
CA VAL A 202 19.97 -11.71 6.42
C VAL A 202 19.78 -13.20 6.71
N ALA A 203 18.83 -13.84 6.04
CA ALA A 203 18.53 -15.25 6.32
C ALA A 203 19.65 -16.20 5.86
N HIS A 204 20.18 -16.00 4.66
CA HIS A 204 21.20 -16.90 4.10
C HIS A 204 22.50 -16.86 4.89
N GLU A 205 22.99 -15.68 5.27
CA GLU A 205 24.27 -15.54 5.95
C GLU A 205 24.25 -16.02 7.40
N ILE A 206 23.11 -15.88 8.08
CA ILE A 206 22.93 -16.42 9.44
C ILE A 206 22.90 -17.95 9.39
N VAL A 207 22.07 -18.53 8.51
CA VAL A 207 21.90 -19.99 8.40
C VAL A 207 23.19 -20.67 7.95
N THR A 208 23.86 -20.13 6.93
CA THR A 208 25.13 -20.70 6.43
C THR A 208 26.27 -20.58 7.44
N ALA A 209 26.24 -19.59 8.33
CA ALA A 209 27.18 -19.48 9.45
C ALA A 209 26.88 -20.45 10.61
N GLY A 210 25.82 -21.26 10.51
CA GLY A 210 25.43 -22.23 11.55
C GLY A 210 24.87 -21.57 12.82
N LEU A 211 24.40 -20.33 12.71
CA LEU A 211 23.78 -19.61 13.83
C LEU A 211 22.37 -20.13 14.11
N ARG A 212 21.93 -20.03 15.36
CA ARG A 212 20.64 -20.60 15.78
C ARG A 212 19.49 -19.67 15.41
N CYS A 213 18.61 -20.12 14.52
CA CYS A 213 17.41 -19.37 14.12
C CYS A 213 16.14 -19.94 14.77
N ALA A 214 15.14 -19.09 14.96
CA ALA A 214 13.76 -19.49 15.22
C ALA A 214 12.79 -18.68 14.33
N PRO A 215 11.69 -19.28 13.84
CA PRO A 215 10.71 -18.53 13.07
C PRO A 215 9.89 -17.59 13.97
N LEU A 216 9.45 -16.45 13.43
CA LEU A 216 8.57 -15.51 14.13
C LEU A 216 7.29 -16.17 14.65
N SER A 217 6.79 -17.18 13.93
CA SER A 217 5.61 -17.97 14.29
C SER A 217 5.71 -18.71 15.61
N GLU A 218 6.91 -18.95 16.16
CA GLU A 218 7.07 -19.52 17.51
C GLU A 218 6.69 -18.54 18.63
N PHE A 219 6.63 -17.25 18.32
CA PHE A 219 6.40 -16.18 19.28
C PHE A 219 5.04 -15.50 19.11
N CYS A 220 4.28 -15.88 18.09
CA CYS A 220 2.98 -15.30 17.76
C CYS A 220 1.88 -16.34 17.86
N ASP A 221 0.67 -15.89 18.20
CA ASP A 221 -0.52 -16.72 18.17
C ASP A 221 -1.04 -16.88 16.72
N THR A 222 -0.69 -15.93 15.82
CA THR A 222 -1.01 -15.99 14.38
C THR A 222 -0.02 -15.20 13.53
N MET A 223 0.17 -15.64 12.27
CA MET A 223 0.95 -14.96 11.23
C MET A 223 0.09 -14.55 10.02
N GLU A 224 -1.23 -14.67 10.10
CA GLU A 224 -2.13 -14.46 8.95
C GLU A 224 -2.09 -13.06 8.32
N GLN A 225 -1.65 -12.07 9.09
CA GLN A 225 -1.57 -10.67 8.68
C GLN A 225 -0.14 -10.15 8.55
N TYR A 226 0.84 -11.05 8.47
CA TYR A 226 2.26 -10.70 8.32
C TYR A 226 2.79 -11.20 6.96
N ASP A 227 2.71 -10.34 5.95
CA ASP A 227 3.19 -10.58 4.59
C ASP A 227 3.46 -9.24 3.91
N TRP A 228 3.99 -9.21 2.68
CA TRP A 228 4.13 -7.97 1.91
C TRP A 228 2.80 -7.34 1.52
N ALA A 229 1.77 -8.19 1.42
CA ALA A 229 0.43 -7.77 1.06
C ALA A 229 -0.62 -8.81 1.50
N PRO A 230 -1.87 -8.38 1.71
CA PRO A 230 -2.37 -7.03 1.53
C PRO A 230 -1.91 -6.08 2.63
N ALA A 231 -2.05 -4.79 2.34
CA ALA A 231 -2.02 -3.78 3.38
C ALA A 231 -3.27 -3.81 4.26
N TYR A 232 -3.11 -3.34 5.49
CA TYR A 232 -4.15 -3.21 6.50
C TYR A 232 -4.27 -1.75 6.94
N LEU A 233 -5.45 -1.37 7.41
CA LEU A 233 -5.66 -0.10 8.11
C LEU A 233 -5.54 -0.29 9.62
N GLU A 234 -5.25 0.79 10.34
CA GLU A 234 -5.26 0.79 11.81
C GLU A 234 -6.60 0.34 12.38
N SER A 235 -7.72 0.68 11.72
CA SER A 235 -9.07 0.25 12.15
C SER A 235 -9.32 -1.26 12.01
N GLU A 236 -8.41 -1.99 11.37
CA GLU A 236 -8.45 -3.45 11.26
C GLU A 236 -7.62 -4.15 12.34
N LEU A 237 -6.80 -3.40 13.08
CA LEU A 237 -6.05 -3.93 14.22
C LEU A 237 -7.04 -4.35 15.31
N ASN A 238 -6.86 -5.55 15.83
CA ASN A 238 -7.66 -6.07 16.92
C ASN A 238 -6.70 -6.62 17.99
N GLU A 239 -6.62 -5.89 19.10
CA GLU A 239 -5.78 -6.25 20.25
C GLU A 239 -6.24 -7.58 20.91
N ASP A 240 -7.50 -7.96 20.76
CA ASP A 240 -8.04 -9.21 21.30
C ASP A 240 -7.56 -10.46 20.51
N LYS A 241 -6.91 -10.28 19.36
CA LYS A 241 -6.36 -11.41 18.57
C LYS A 241 -5.11 -12.03 19.18
N GLY A 242 -4.67 -11.54 20.34
CA GLY A 242 -3.49 -12.03 21.04
C GLY A 242 -2.20 -11.53 20.41
N ARG A 243 -1.12 -12.28 20.63
CA ARG A 243 0.24 -11.91 20.27
C ARG A 243 0.44 -12.02 18.76
N ALA A 244 0.58 -10.89 18.08
CA ALA A 244 0.75 -10.87 16.63
C ALA A 244 1.62 -9.70 16.16
N PHE A 245 2.07 -9.81 14.92
CA PHE A 245 2.60 -8.70 14.14
C PHE A 245 1.75 -8.55 12.89
N VAL A 246 1.38 -7.31 12.55
CA VAL A 246 0.58 -7.00 11.36
C VAL A 246 1.40 -6.14 10.43
N HIS A 247 1.52 -6.55 9.17
CA HIS A 247 2.29 -5.83 8.16
C HIS A 247 1.69 -6.03 6.75
N PRO A 248 1.68 -4.98 5.91
CA PRO A 248 1.92 -3.58 6.25
C PRO A 248 0.65 -2.88 6.77
N VAL A 249 0.79 -1.99 7.74
CA VAL A 249 -0.28 -1.13 8.28
C VAL A 249 -0.05 0.29 7.82
N ILE A 250 -0.99 0.85 7.06
CA ILE A 250 -0.80 2.11 6.33
C ILE A 250 -2.07 2.97 6.31
N PRO A 251 -1.94 4.27 6.00
CA PRO A 251 -3.09 5.13 5.77
C PRO A 251 -3.95 4.69 4.59
N PHE A 252 -5.23 5.04 4.65
CA PHE A 252 -6.23 4.65 3.66
C PHE A 252 -5.91 5.12 2.23
N ALA A 253 -5.47 6.36 2.08
CA ALA A 253 -5.25 7.00 0.78
C ALA A 253 -3.95 6.56 0.07
N GLU A 254 -3.16 5.69 0.69
CA GLU A 254 -1.86 5.26 0.18
C GLU A 254 -1.94 3.89 -0.52
N LYS A 255 -0.99 2.99 -0.24
CA LYS A 255 -0.89 1.67 -0.85
C LYS A 255 -2.09 0.76 -0.52
N PHE A 256 -3.01 1.14 0.37
CA PHE A 256 -4.09 0.26 0.84
C PHE A 256 -4.98 -0.13 -0.34
N VAL A 257 -5.47 0.89 -1.06
CA VAL A 257 -6.36 0.71 -2.20
C VAL A 257 -5.67 -0.08 -3.30
N ILE A 258 -4.45 0.33 -3.69
CA ILE A 258 -3.73 -0.29 -4.79
C ILE A 258 -3.40 -1.74 -4.46
N SER A 259 -2.81 -2.01 -3.29
CA SER A 259 -2.33 -3.36 -2.96
C SER A 259 -3.47 -4.33 -2.69
N ASN A 260 -4.54 -3.91 -2.00
CA ASN A 260 -5.67 -4.80 -1.67
C ASN A 260 -6.53 -5.17 -2.87
N PHE A 261 -6.64 -4.30 -3.87
CA PHE A 261 -7.56 -4.49 -4.99
C PHE A 261 -6.86 -4.83 -6.31
N VAL A 262 -5.53 -4.74 -6.39
CA VAL A 262 -4.74 -5.25 -7.51
C VAL A 262 -4.19 -6.66 -7.23
N GLN A 263 -3.77 -6.96 -6.00
CA GLN A 263 -3.14 -8.25 -5.70
C GLN A 263 -4.17 -9.31 -5.26
N CYS A 264 -4.29 -10.39 -6.05
CA CYS A 264 -5.39 -11.34 -5.95
C CYS A 264 -5.24 -12.44 -4.88
N TYR A 265 -4.08 -12.63 -4.26
CA TYR A 265 -3.88 -13.81 -3.41
C TYR A 265 -4.40 -13.64 -1.97
N ASN A 266 -4.21 -12.47 -1.35
CA ASN A 266 -4.68 -12.20 0.01
C ASN A 266 -5.49 -10.89 0.18
N GLY A 267 -5.67 -10.09 -0.88
CA GLY A 267 -6.41 -8.83 -0.85
C GLY A 267 -7.93 -8.98 -0.72
N LEU A 268 -8.63 -7.85 -0.65
CA LEU A 268 -10.11 -7.80 -0.63
C LEU A 268 -10.73 -8.34 -1.91
N ASN A 269 -10.00 -8.32 -3.02
CA ASN A 269 -10.42 -8.89 -4.30
C ASN A 269 -10.16 -10.42 -4.42
N SER A 270 -9.54 -11.06 -3.42
CA SER A 270 -9.18 -12.48 -3.47
C SER A 270 -10.44 -13.36 -3.49
N PRO A 271 -10.67 -14.18 -4.52
CA PRO A 271 -11.83 -15.07 -4.59
C PRO A 271 -11.97 -15.94 -3.35
N LYS A 272 -10.85 -16.53 -2.89
CA LYS A 272 -10.80 -17.35 -1.67
C LYS A 272 -11.24 -16.57 -0.42
N LYS A 273 -10.86 -15.30 -0.29
CA LYS A 273 -11.25 -14.47 0.86
C LYS A 273 -12.71 -14.00 0.76
N ILE A 274 -13.23 -13.79 -0.46
CA ILE A 274 -14.63 -13.46 -0.72
C ILE A 274 -15.54 -14.64 -0.38
N GLU A 275 -15.22 -15.84 -0.90
CA GLU A 275 -15.98 -17.08 -0.66
C GLU A 275 -16.08 -17.41 0.83
N ARG A 276 -15.01 -17.12 1.60
CA ARG A 276 -14.96 -17.34 3.05
C ARG A 276 -15.58 -16.21 3.88
N GLY A 277 -16.11 -15.16 3.25
CA GLY A 277 -16.69 -13.99 3.94
C GLY A 277 -15.67 -13.04 4.60
N ILE A 278 -14.37 -13.35 4.55
CA ILE A 278 -13.31 -12.57 5.17
C ILE A 278 -13.23 -11.16 4.55
N ALA A 279 -13.38 -11.04 3.22
CA ALA A 279 -13.34 -9.74 2.55
C ALA A 279 -14.50 -8.82 3.00
N LEU A 280 -15.71 -9.38 3.17
CA LEU A 280 -16.87 -8.64 3.66
C LEU A 280 -16.70 -8.22 5.13
N GLU A 281 -16.15 -9.10 5.96
CA GLU A 281 -15.85 -8.79 7.35
C GLU A 281 -14.83 -7.65 7.47
N ARG A 282 -13.75 -7.69 6.69
CA ARG A 282 -12.79 -6.59 6.62
C ARG A 282 -13.47 -5.29 6.17
N ALA A 283 -14.30 -5.32 5.14
CA ALA A 283 -15.05 -4.15 4.68
C ALA A 283 -15.95 -3.56 5.79
N ARG A 284 -16.59 -4.41 6.60
CA ARG A 284 -17.37 -3.99 7.77
C ARG A 284 -16.54 -3.31 8.85
N ARG A 285 -15.34 -3.83 9.16
CA ARG A 285 -14.44 -3.20 10.14
C ARG A 285 -13.94 -1.85 9.66
N ILE A 286 -13.59 -1.75 8.38
CA ILE A 286 -13.13 -0.49 7.78
C ILE A 286 -14.27 0.52 7.68
N ASN A 287 -15.47 0.04 7.34
CA ASN A 287 -16.71 0.79 7.21
C ASN A 287 -16.58 2.09 6.38
N LYS A 288 -15.95 2.00 5.21
CA LYS A 288 -15.81 3.11 4.25
C LYS A 288 -16.56 2.83 2.96
N PHE A 289 -17.21 3.86 2.43
CA PHE A 289 -17.98 3.77 1.20
C PHE A 289 -17.15 3.24 0.02
N GLU A 290 -15.95 3.77 -0.16
CA GLU A 290 -15.05 3.42 -1.26
C GLU A 290 -14.62 1.95 -1.20
N VAL A 291 -14.52 1.37 -0.01
CA VAL A 291 -14.16 -0.04 0.19
C VAL A 291 -15.30 -0.94 -0.24
N TYR A 292 -16.52 -0.64 0.23
CA TYR A 292 -17.72 -1.38 -0.20
C TYR A 292 -17.94 -1.26 -1.70
N ALA A 293 -17.83 -0.05 -2.24
CA ALA A 293 -17.98 0.23 -3.66
C ALA A 293 -16.96 -0.56 -4.50
N ARG A 294 -15.67 -0.51 -4.15
CA ARG A 294 -14.64 -1.31 -4.86
C ARG A 294 -14.88 -2.80 -4.75
N LEU A 295 -15.19 -3.31 -3.55
CA LEU A 295 -15.48 -4.72 -3.34
C LEU A 295 -16.69 -5.19 -4.15
N PHE A 296 -17.75 -4.39 -4.24
CA PHE A 296 -18.95 -4.68 -5.02
C PHE A 296 -18.67 -4.89 -6.50
N HIS A 297 -17.69 -4.16 -7.04
CA HIS A 297 -17.29 -4.19 -8.45
C HIS A 297 -16.17 -5.20 -8.76
N VAL A 298 -15.64 -5.91 -7.77
CA VAL A 298 -14.74 -7.04 -8.01
C VAL A 298 -15.48 -8.08 -8.85
N ASP A 299 -14.87 -8.56 -9.94
CA ASP A 299 -15.53 -9.48 -10.89
C ASP A 299 -16.21 -10.66 -10.21
N HIS A 300 -15.51 -11.28 -9.25
CA HIS A 300 -16.07 -12.40 -8.50
C HIS A 300 -17.27 -12.00 -7.61
N VAL A 301 -17.28 -10.82 -7.00
CA VAL A 301 -18.48 -10.34 -6.27
C VAL A 301 -19.60 -10.00 -7.25
N TRP A 302 -19.28 -9.24 -8.30
CA TRP A 302 -20.24 -8.73 -9.27
C TRP A 302 -21.00 -9.84 -9.99
N MET A 303 -20.30 -10.90 -10.42
CA MET A 303 -20.89 -12.01 -11.16
C MET A 303 -21.77 -12.92 -10.30
N HIS A 304 -21.66 -12.83 -8.97
CA HIS A 304 -22.38 -13.70 -8.03
C HIS A 304 -23.39 -12.88 -7.20
N VAL A 305 -24.67 -12.98 -7.56
CA VAL A 305 -25.75 -12.17 -6.97
C VAL A 305 -25.77 -12.19 -5.44
N HIS A 306 -25.49 -13.33 -4.81
CA HIS A 306 -25.48 -13.45 -3.36
C HIS A 306 -24.33 -12.67 -2.71
N HIS A 307 -23.11 -12.71 -3.28
CA HIS A 307 -21.99 -11.89 -2.81
C HIS A 307 -22.28 -10.41 -3.00
N ARG A 308 -22.78 -10.02 -4.17
CA ARG A 308 -23.16 -8.65 -4.49
C ARG A 308 -24.21 -8.12 -3.49
N THR A 309 -25.29 -8.87 -3.28
CA THR A 309 -26.34 -8.52 -2.31
C THR A 309 -25.80 -8.40 -0.89
N ALA A 310 -24.93 -9.32 -0.45
CA ALA A 310 -24.34 -9.27 0.89
C ALA A 310 -23.46 -8.03 1.10
N VAL A 311 -22.64 -7.65 0.11
CA VAL A 311 -21.81 -6.43 0.18
C VAL A 311 -22.70 -5.19 0.23
N PHE A 312 -23.75 -5.12 -0.60
CA PHE A 312 -24.68 -3.99 -0.59
C PHE A 312 -25.44 -3.84 0.73
N GLN A 313 -25.99 -4.94 1.25
CA GLN A 313 -26.70 -4.94 2.53
C GLN A 313 -25.79 -4.51 3.67
N ALA A 314 -24.56 -5.05 3.74
CA ALA A 314 -23.59 -4.63 4.75
C ALA A 314 -23.25 -3.14 4.66
N ALA A 315 -23.15 -2.59 3.44
CA ALA A 315 -22.93 -1.17 3.23
C ALA A 315 -24.13 -0.32 3.69
N GLN A 316 -25.37 -0.77 3.44
CA GLN A 316 -26.59 -0.12 3.94
C GLN A 316 -26.71 -0.15 5.46
N GLU A 317 -26.30 -1.26 6.08
CA GLU A 317 -26.33 -1.43 7.54
C GLU A 317 -25.25 -0.60 8.24
N GLY A 318 -24.05 -0.54 7.65
CA GLY A 318 -22.88 0.06 8.29
C GLY A 318 -22.67 1.55 8.01
N LEU A 319 -23.01 2.03 6.82
CA LEU A 319 -22.73 3.43 6.44
C LEU A 319 -23.87 4.37 6.84
N SER A 320 -23.50 5.51 7.42
CA SER A 320 -24.42 6.56 7.85
C SER A 320 -24.16 7.91 7.16
N GLY A 321 -25.02 8.90 7.38
CA GLY A 321 -24.82 10.26 6.88
C GLY A 321 -24.83 10.34 5.35
N SER A 322 -23.90 11.10 4.77
CA SER A 322 -23.78 11.27 3.32
C SER A 322 -23.49 9.95 2.59
N ALA A 323 -22.63 9.11 3.15
CA ALA A 323 -22.31 7.80 2.58
C ALA A 323 -23.53 6.86 2.55
N GLY A 324 -24.33 6.86 3.63
CA GLY A 324 -25.58 6.09 3.67
C GLY A 324 -26.63 6.61 2.68
N ALA A 325 -26.78 7.94 2.56
CA ALA A 325 -27.68 8.56 1.59
C ALA A 325 -27.32 8.19 0.14
N MET A 326 -26.02 8.16 -0.19
CA MET A 326 -25.53 7.76 -1.51
C MET A 326 -25.90 6.32 -1.91
N ILE A 327 -26.10 5.41 -0.95
CA ILE A 327 -26.50 4.02 -1.20
C ILE A 327 -28.03 3.89 -1.33
N ALA A 328 -28.79 4.71 -0.60
CA ALA A 328 -30.25 4.67 -0.60
C ALA A 328 -30.84 5.17 -1.95
N GLU A 329 -30.12 6.02 -2.66
CA GLU A 329 -30.51 6.58 -3.95
C GLU A 329 -30.24 5.58 -5.09
N ARG A 330 -31.26 4.80 -5.46
CA ARG A 330 -31.15 3.86 -6.60
C ARG A 330 -31.00 4.61 -7.92
N ASN A 331 -30.00 4.21 -8.71
CA ASN A 331 -29.87 4.66 -10.09
C ASN A 331 -30.90 3.92 -10.97
N ALA A 332 -31.95 4.62 -11.42
CA ALA A 332 -32.98 4.05 -12.30
C ALA A 332 -32.56 3.99 -13.78
N ALA A 333 -31.27 3.96 -14.07
CA ALA A 333 -30.76 4.04 -15.42
C ALA A 333 -30.88 2.70 -16.15
N ASP A 334 -31.40 2.71 -17.39
CA ASP A 334 -31.58 1.49 -18.19
C ASP A 334 -30.24 1.02 -18.79
N ALA A 335 -29.67 -0.03 -18.20
CA ALA A 335 -28.45 -0.67 -18.68
C ALA A 335 -28.56 -1.15 -20.14
N HIS A 336 -29.75 -1.56 -20.61
CA HIS A 336 -29.94 -1.96 -22.00
C HIS A 336 -29.86 -0.76 -22.96
N ALA A 337 -30.39 0.39 -22.55
CA ALA A 337 -30.26 1.62 -23.33
C ALA A 337 -28.78 2.05 -23.44
N ILE A 338 -28.04 2.02 -22.33
CA ILE A 338 -26.62 2.37 -22.31
C ILE A 338 -25.78 1.38 -23.13
N SER A 339 -26.02 0.08 -22.99
CA SER A 339 -25.35 -0.96 -23.79
C SER A 339 -25.52 -0.70 -25.29
N ARG A 340 -26.75 -0.39 -25.75
CA ARG A 340 -27.02 -0.04 -27.15
C ARG A 340 -26.35 1.26 -27.58
N GLN A 341 -26.42 2.30 -26.75
CA GLN A 341 -25.90 3.64 -27.07
C GLN A 341 -24.36 3.68 -27.14
N LEU A 342 -23.69 2.90 -26.28
CA LEU A 342 -22.24 2.83 -26.20
C LEU A 342 -21.65 1.66 -27.00
N ASN A 343 -22.48 0.75 -27.53
CA ASN A 343 -22.05 -0.50 -28.15
C ASN A 343 -21.09 -1.29 -27.24
N ILE A 344 -21.47 -1.41 -25.96
CA ILE A 344 -20.75 -2.20 -24.95
C ILE A 344 -21.64 -3.36 -24.49
N ASP A 345 -21.05 -4.39 -23.93
CA ASP A 345 -21.82 -5.50 -23.38
C ASP A 345 -22.70 -5.06 -22.20
N LEU A 346 -23.77 -5.81 -21.97
CA LEU A 346 -24.75 -5.49 -20.93
C LEU A 346 -24.12 -5.48 -19.53
N THR A 347 -23.11 -6.31 -19.27
CA THR A 347 -22.45 -6.37 -17.96
C THR A 347 -21.67 -5.09 -17.69
N ALA A 348 -20.93 -4.61 -18.68
CA ALA A 348 -20.25 -3.31 -18.62
C ALA A 348 -21.25 -2.18 -18.40
N ALA A 349 -22.38 -2.17 -19.12
CA ALA A 349 -23.44 -1.19 -18.93
C ALA A 349 -24.07 -1.28 -17.53
N GLN A 350 -24.32 -2.47 -17.00
CA GLN A 350 -24.86 -2.68 -15.66
C GLN A 350 -23.91 -2.16 -14.56
N ARG A 351 -22.58 -2.26 -14.75
CA ARG A 351 -21.61 -1.68 -13.81
C ARG A 351 -21.67 -0.16 -13.79
N LEU A 352 -21.96 0.48 -14.92
CA LEU A 352 -22.10 1.95 -15.01
C LEU A 352 -23.33 2.48 -14.26
N VAL A 353 -24.38 1.66 -14.12
CA VAL A 353 -25.66 2.05 -13.48
C VAL A 353 -25.90 1.33 -12.15
N SER A 354 -24.85 0.73 -11.61
CA SER A 354 -24.85 0.01 -10.34
C SER A 354 -25.34 0.89 -9.17
N ASP A 355 -25.93 0.24 -8.16
CA ASP A 355 -26.34 0.90 -6.90
C ASP A 355 -25.14 1.46 -6.11
N MET A 356 -23.93 0.92 -6.33
CA MET A 356 -22.68 1.53 -5.86
C MET A 356 -21.81 1.95 -7.04
N PRO A 357 -21.13 3.11 -6.98
CA PRO A 357 -20.24 3.58 -8.04
C PRO A 357 -18.96 2.73 -8.12
N ARG A 358 -18.30 2.74 -9.28
CA ARG A 358 -16.99 2.09 -9.47
C ARG A 358 -15.88 3.12 -9.33
N TYR A 359 -14.85 2.79 -8.53
CA TYR A 359 -13.68 3.66 -8.28
C TYR A 359 -12.42 3.24 -9.05
N ASP A 360 -12.47 2.11 -9.76
CA ASP A 360 -11.40 1.74 -10.67
C ASP A 360 -11.59 2.50 -11.97
N THR A 361 -10.48 2.95 -12.55
CA THR A 361 -10.41 3.62 -13.86
C THR A 361 -11.22 2.83 -14.88
N THR A 362 -12.44 3.28 -15.13
CA THR A 362 -13.24 2.79 -16.25
C THR A 362 -13.05 3.82 -17.35
N THR A 363 -12.17 3.49 -18.29
CA THR A 363 -12.01 4.25 -19.53
C THR A 363 -13.30 4.16 -20.32
N LEU A 364 -14.03 5.27 -20.40
CA LEU A 364 -15.12 5.42 -21.35
C LEU A 364 -14.55 6.06 -22.61
N SER A 365 -14.49 5.29 -23.69
CA SER A 365 -14.17 5.79 -25.03
C SER A 365 -15.45 6.30 -25.68
N LEU A 366 -15.56 7.62 -25.84
CA LEU A 366 -16.62 8.27 -26.60
C LEU A 366 -16.10 8.65 -27.98
N LYS A 367 -16.82 8.24 -29.02
CA LYS A 367 -16.52 8.67 -30.39
C LYS A 367 -16.89 10.13 -30.59
N SER A 368 -16.25 10.78 -31.55
CA SER A 368 -16.63 12.14 -31.98
C SER A 368 -18.13 12.23 -32.29
N GLY A 369 -18.82 13.23 -31.73
CA GLY A 369 -20.25 13.43 -31.90
C GLY A 369 -21.14 12.48 -31.07
N GLN A 370 -20.56 11.53 -30.33
CA GLN A 370 -21.30 10.69 -29.42
C GLN A 370 -21.65 11.49 -28.15
N ILE A 371 -22.95 11.56 -27.87
CA ILE A 371 -23.48 12.09 -26.62
C ILE A 371 -23.85 10.89 -25.77
N LEU A 372 -23.22 10.72 -24.62
CA LEU A 372 -23.63 9.80 -23.59
C LEU A 372 -24.61 10.53 -22.67
N GLN A 373 -25.82 9.97 -22.53
CA GLN A 373 -26.81 10.47 -21.58
C GLN A 373 -26.84 9.51 -20.40
N LEU A 374 -26.31 9.92 -19.26
CA LEU A 374 -26.41 9.18 -18.00
C LEU A 374 -27.53 9.80 -17.18
N PRO A 375 -28.70 9.16 -17.06
CA PRO A 375 -29.69 9.62 -16.12
C PRO A 375 -29.10 9.54 -14.71
N LEU A 376 -28.99 10.69 -14.04
CA LEU A 376 -28.73 10.73 -12.61
C LEU A 376 -30.04 10.57 -11.86
N MET A 377 -29.88 10.16 -10.59
CA MET A 377 -30.80 10.29 -9.46
C MET A 377 -32.22 10.67 -9.89
N ASN A 378 -33.17 9.74 -9.74
CA ASN A 378 -34.62 9.89 -9.95
C ASN A 378 -35.16 9.99 -11.40
N GLY A 379 -34.31 9.95 -12.44
CA GLY A 379 -34.77 9.92 -13.83
C GLY A 379 -35.22 11.26 -14.41
N ALA A 380 -35.25 12.33 -13.60
CA ALA A 380 -35.51 13.69 -14.07
C ALA A 380 -34.22 14.41 -14.54
N THR A 381 -33.04 14.00 -14.06
CA THR A 381 -31.76 14.60 -14.41
C THR A 381 -30.97 13.67 -15.33
N THR A 382 -30.42 14.19 -16.43
CA THR A 382 -29.46 13.48 -17.28
C THR A 382 -28.14 14.25 -17.33
N ILE A 383 -27.03 13.61 -16.93
CA ILE A 383 -25.70 14.07 -17.35
C ILE A 383 -25.60 13.79 -18.84
N ARG A 384 -25.32 14.83 -19.62
CA ARG A 384 -24.91 14.68 -21.01
C ARG A 384 -23.41 14.86 -21.09
N VAL A 385 -22.71 13.79 -21.43
CA VAL A 385 -21.27 13.79 -21.71
C VAL A 385 -21.13 13.73 -23.23
N ALA A 386 -20.58 14.78 -23.84
CA ALA A 386 -20.41 14.85 -25.30
C ALA A 386 -18.94 15.08 -25.65
N CYS A 387 -18.42 14.34 -26.62
CA CYS A 387 -17.15 14.65 -27.28
C CYS A 387 -17.42 15.50 -28.52
N THR A 388 -17.01 16.78 -28.50
CA THR A 388 -17.23 17.73 -29.60
C THR A 388 -16.04 17.83 -30.58
N GLN A 389 -14.98 17.04 -30.38
CA GLN A 389 -13.79 17.05 -31.24
C GLN A 389 -13.72 15.82 -32.16
N PRO A 390 -13.01 15.88 -33.31
CA PRO A 390 -12.92 14.80 -34.29
C PRO A 390 -12.11 13.57 -33.84
N ALA A 391 -11.52 13.59 -32.65
CA ALA A 391 -10.76 12.48 -32.08
C ALA A 391 -11.59 11.74 -31.01
N ASP A 392 -11.36 10.44 -30.90
CA ASP A 392 -11.97 9.61 -29.85
C ASP A 392 -11.47 10.07 -28.47
N LEU A 393 -12.38 10.32 -27.54
CA LEU A 393 -12.07 10.83 -26.20
C LEU A 393 -12.14 9.69 -25.19
N VAL A 394 -11.11 9.58 -24.35
CA VAL A 394 -11.16 8.75 -23.15
C VAL A 394 -11.47 9.64 -21.95
N LEU A 395 -12.61 9.39 -21.30
CA LEU A 395 -12.99 10.05 -20.05
C LEU A 395 -12.82 9.11 -18.87
N GLU A 396 -12.20 9.62 -17.83
CA GLU A 396 -12.23 9.07 -16.48
C GLU A 396 -13.23 9.91 -15.67
N LEU A 397 -14.24 9.26 -15.09
CA LEU A 397 -15.23 9.90 -14.22
C LEU A 397 -15.03 9.36 -12.80
N ASN A 398 -14.72 10.26 -11.86
CA ASN A 398 -14.54 9.96 -10.45
C ASN A 398 -15.62 10.68 -9.63
N ARG A 399 -16.07 10.07 -8.52
CA ARG A 399 -17.00 10.71 -7.59
C ARG A 399 -16.31 10.85 -6.23
N VAL A 400 -16.00 12.07 -5.84
CA VAL A 400 -15.27 12.41 -4.60
C VAL A 400 -16.18 13.32 -3.76
N ASP A 401 -16.49 12.93 -2.52
CA ASP A 401 -17.29 13.72 -1.58
C ASP A 401 -18.62 14.25 -2.13
N GLY A 402 -19.33 13.40 -2.89
CA GLY A 402 -20.61 13.76 -3.50
C GLY A 402 -20.50 14.62 -4.77
N THR A 403 -19.30 15.01 -5.17
CA THR A 403 -19.02 15.78 -6.40
C THR A 403 -18.48 14.87 -7.50
N TRP A 404 -18.92 15.07 -8.74
CA TRP A 404 -18.36 14.38 -9.90
C TRP A 404 -17.15 15.15 -10.42
N GLU A 405 -16.00 14.50 -10.44
CA GLU A 405 -14.78 14.96 -11.08
C GLU A 405 -14.61 14.20 -12.40
N SER A 406 -14.19 14.90 -13.46
CA SER A 406 -13.83 14.25 -14.73
C SER A 406 -12.40 14.58 -15.10
N ARG A 407 -11.68 13.58 -15.60
CA ARG A 407 -10.33 13.72 -16.15
C ARG A 407 -10.30 13.18 -17.57
N ALA A 408 -9.93 14.02 -18.53
CA ALA A 408 -9.64 13.57 -19.89
C ALA A 408 -8.26 12.91 -19.91
N LEU A 409 -8.16 11.68 -20.40
CA LEU A 409 -6.87 11.04 -20.66
C LEU A 409 -6.42 11.43 -22.07
N ARG A 410 -5.24 12.04 -22.17
CA ARG A 410 -4.69 12.56 -23.44
C ARG A 410 -4.43 11.39 -24.39
N GLN A 411 -4.84 11.50 -25.65
CA GLN A 411 -4.39 10.61 -26.72
C GLN A 411 -3.03 11.10 -27.24
N GLU A 412 -2.05 10.21 -27.37
CA GLU A 412 -0.79 10.54 -28.05
C GLU A 412 -1.09 10.98 -29.50
N GLY A 413 -0.55 12.14 -29.91
CA GLY A 413 -0.66 12.64 -31.29
C GLY A 413 -1.60 13.84 -31.52
N VAL A 414 -2.28 14.36 -30.49
CA VAL A 414 -3.10 15.59 -30.63
C VAL A 414 -2.38 16.81 -30.04
N GLU A 415 -1.79 17.63 -30.91
CA GLU A 415 -1.32 18.98 -30.55
C GLU A 415 -2.51 19.96 -30.54
N GLY A 416 -3.02 20.28 -29.35
CA GLY A 416 -4.10 21.25 -29.18
C GLY A 416 -4.67 21.30 -27.76
N SER A 417 -5.35 22.39 -27.42
CA SER A 417 -6.13 22.52 -26.19
C SER A 417 -7.38 21.63 -26.25
N LEU A 418 -7.51 20.71 -25.29
CA LEU A 418 -8.72 19.92 -25.09
C LEU A 418 -9.79 20.80 -24.43
N SER A 419 -10.88 21.05 -25.13
CA SER A 419 -12.10 21.64 -24.57
C SER A 419 -13.14 20.53 -24.46
N PHE A 420 -13.66 20.27 -23.27
CA PHE A 420 -14.74 19.33 -23.05
C PHE A 420 -15.87 19.99 -22.26
N PHE A 421 -17.10 19.52 -22.50
CA PHE A 421 -18.31 20.04 -21.88
C PHE A 421 -18.92 18.94 -21.01
N VAL A 422 -19.00 19.18 -19.70
CA VAL A 422 -19.82 18.38 -18.78
C VAL A 422 -20.89 19.33 -18.25
N ALA A 423 -22.13 19.19 -18.72
CA ALA A 423 -23.24 19.99 -18.25
C ALA A 423 -23.98 19.24 -17.14
N PHE A 424 -24.01 19.81 -15.93
CA PHE A 424 -24.93 19.42 -14.87
C PHE A 424 -26.20 20.24 -15.01
N LEU A 425 -27.36 19.60 -15.20
CA LEU A 425 -28.66 20.27 -15.18
C LEU A 425 -29.47 19.76 -14.00
N SER A 426 -29.65 20.60 -12.98
CA SER A 426 -30.87 20.56 -12.18
C SER A 426 -31.22 21.96 -11.69
N GLU A 427 -32.50 22.29 -11.71
CA GLU A 427 -33.03 23.36 -10.87
C GLU A 427 -32.75 23.00 -9.41
N GLY A 428 -31.93 23.81 -8.73
CA GLY A 428 -31.71 23.68 -7.28
C GLY A 428 -30.25 23.71 -6.83
N PHE A 429 -29.28 23.34 -7.68
CA PHE A 429 -27.86 23.44 -7.34
C PHE A 429 -27.25 24.70 -7.94
N ARG A 430 -26.98 25.71 -7.10
CA ARG A 430 -26.45 27.02 -7.54
C ARG A 430 -24.95 27.05 -7.84
N GLN A 431 -24.22 25.94 -7.69
CA GLN A 431 -22.82 25.88 -8.11
C GLN A 431 -22.36 24.43 -8.29
N ALA A 432 -21.93 24.10 -9.50
CA ALA A 432 -21.05 22.97 -9.77
C ALA A 432 -19.71 23.57 -10.26
N THR A 433 -18.63 23.31 -9.52
CA THR A 433 -17.30 23.78 -9.92
C THR A 433 -16.58 22.66 -10.66
N LEU A 434 -16.45 22.79 -11.99
CA LEU A 434 -15.55 21.94 -12.76
C LEU A 434 -14.12 22.48 -12.60
N ARG A 435 -13.22 21.71 -11.98
CA ARG A 435 -11.78 22.00 -12.03
C ARG A 435 -11.15 21.19 -13.16
N CYS A 436 -10.88 21.85 -14.28
CA CYS A 436 -10.06 21.28 -15.34
C CYS A 436 -8.61 21.75 -15.13
N SER A 437 -7.71 20.85 -14.76
CA SER A 437 -6.28 21.15 -14.69
C SER A 437 -5.66 21.03 -16.09
N ALA A 438 -5.58 22.14 -16.82
CA ALA A 438 -4.72 22.26 -18.00
C ALA A 438 -3.36 22.86 -17.58
N ALA A 439 -2.25 22.39 -18.18
CA ALA A 439 -0.90 22.87 -17.86
C ALA A 439 -0.63 24.35 -18.27
N ARG A 440 -1.58 25.02 -18.94
CA ARG A 440 -1.55 26.47 -19.20
C ARG A 440 -2.97 27.06 -19.17
N PRO A 441 -3.17 28.27 -18.61
CA PRO A 441 -4.47 28.93 -18.61
C PRO A 441 -4.78 29.49 -20.00
N ALA A 442 -5.89 29.06 -20.60
CA ALA A 442 -6.48 29.66 -21.79
C ALA A 442 -7.90 30.16 -21.45
N PRO A 443 -8.41 31.21 -22.13
CA PRO A 443 -9.68 31.83 -21.76
C PRO A 443 -10.85 30.89 -22.06
N ILE A 444 -11.72 30.72 -21.07
CA ILE A 444 -12.95 29.94 -21.14
C ILE A 444 -13.95 30.70 -22.02
N ASN A 445 -14.33 30.13 -23.17
CA ASN A 445 -15.41 30.67 -23.99
C ASN A 445 -16.72 29.92 -23.71
N TRP A 446 -17.67 30.68 -23.17
CA TRP A 446 -19.13 30.53 -23.04
C TRP A 446 -19.72 29.13 -22.76
N LEU A 447 -20.36 29.05 -21.59
CA LEU A 447 -21.27 28.01 -21.12
C LEU A 447 -22.70 28.38 -21.58
N GLN A 448 -23.38 27.52 -22.34
CA GLN A 448 -24.80 27.67 -22.65
C GLN A 448 -25.60 26.64 -21.83
N ILE A 449 -26.39 27.10 -20.86
CA ILE A 449 -27.27 26.27 -20.03
C ILE A 449 -28.70 26.47 -20.56
N SER A 450 -29.39 25.40 -20.92
CA SER A 450 -30.83 25.46 -21.20
C SER A 450 -31.59 24.68 -20.14
N SER A 451 -32.57 25.35 -19.52
CA SER A 451 -33.59 24.75 -18.66
C SER A 451 -34.95 25.01 -19.29
N GLY A 452 -35.81 24.00 -19.39
CA GLY A 452 -37.22 24.19 -19.79
C GLY A 452 -37.47 24.79 -21.18
N GLY A 453 -36.57 24.61 -22.15
CA GLY A 453 -36.81 25.06 -23.53
C GLY A 453 -36.56 26.54 -23.82
N GLN A 454 -35.92 27.28 -22.92
CA GLN A 454 -35.33 28.59 -23.24
C GLN A 454 -33.80 28.57 -23.13
N THR A 455 -33.18 29.29 -24.06
CA THR A 455 -31.74 29.51 -24.15
C THR A 455 -31.36 30.72 -23.30
N LEU A 456 -30.43 30.55 -22.36
CA LEU A 456 -29.67 31.65 -21.73
C LEU A 456 -28.36 31.88 -22.47
#